data_AF-A0A173KZY1-F1
#
_entry.id   AF-A0A173KZY1-F1
#
_cell.length_a   1.000
_cell.length_b   1.000
_cell.length_c   1.000
_cell.angle_alpha   90.00
_cell.angle_beta   90.00
_cell.angle_gamma   90.00
#
_symmetry.space_group_name_H-M   'P 1'
#
loop_
_entity.id
_entity.type
_entity.pdbx_description
1 polymer ?
#
loop_
_entity_poly.entity_id
_entity_poly.type
_entity_poly.pdbx_seq_one_letter_code
_entity_poly.pdbx_strand_id
1 'polypeptide(L)'
;MTLHPQIAALAAQLEDLAALLRSRGDRRWSGRVELCAHLVADSNFTGVDHFLRLFEGDDSLDEVRLNDAAANARLDELRKVTRTLAERLAREEGAAD
;
A
#
# COMPACT_ATOMS: atom_id res chain seq x y z
N MET A 1 1.98 23.00 2.13
CA MET A 1 2.20 22.01 3.21
C MET A 1 3.15 20.96 2.67
N THR A 2 4.35 20.87 3.23
CA THR A 2 5.34 19.89 2.79
C THR A 2 4.88 18.53 3.32
N LEU A 3 4.48 17.60 2.43
CA LEU A 3 4.22 16.22 2.84
C LEU A 3 5.46 15.68 3.56
N HIS A 4 5.28 14.97 4.67
CA HIS A 4 6.39 14.30 5.34
C HIS A 4 7.05 13.36 4.32
N PRO A 5 8.39 13.36 4.16
CA PRO A 5 9.06 12.62 3.09
C PRO A 5 8.74 11.13 3.09
N GLN A 6 8.43 10.57 4.27
CA GLN A 6 8.00 9.18 4.40
C GLN A 6 6.58 8.93 3.87
N ILE A 7 5.65 9.88 4.03
CA ILE A 7 4.28 9.81 3.49
C ILE A 7 4.32 9.86 1.96
N ALA A 8 5.14 10.76 1.40
CA ALA A 8 5.34 10.84 -0.04
C ALA A 8 5.95 9.54 -0.61
N ALA A 9 6.92 8.97 0.11
CA ALA A 9 7.51 7.67 -0.26
C ALA A 9 6.48 6.54 -0.21
N LEU A 10 5.63 6.50 0.82
CA LEU A 10 4.57 5.49 0.93
C LEU A 10 3.53 5.63 -0.19
N ALA A 11 3.07 6.85 -0.49
CA ALA A 11 2.13 7.10 -1.58
C ALA A 11 2.69 6.61 -2.91
N ALA A 12 3.96 6.92 -3.22
CA ALA A 12 4.61 6.46 -4.45
C ALA A 12 4.70 4.92 -4.53
N GLN A 13 4.97 4.24 -3.41
CA GLN A 13 5.02 2.76 -3.37
C GLN A 13 3.63 2.14 -3.58
N LEU A 14 2.58 2.76 -3.02
CA LEU A 14 1.20 2.34 -3.25
C LEU A 14 0.80 2.53 -4.71
N GLU A 15 1.22 3.63 -5.35
CA GLU A 15 0.99 3.84 -6.79
C GLU A 15 1.70 2.79 -7.66
N ASP A 16 2.94 2.42 -7.36
CA ASP A 16 3.67 1.37 -8.09
C ASP A 16 2.98 0.00 -7.94
N LEU A 17 2.54 -0.33 -6.72
CA LEU A 17 1.77 -1.54 -6.42
C LEU A 17 0.44 -1.58 -7.19
N ALA A 18 -0.30 -0.48 -7.19
CA ALA A 18 -1.54 -0.35 -7.95
C ALA A 18 -1.31 -0.48 -9.45
N ALA A 19 -0.27 0.15 -9.99
CA ALA A 19 0.11 0.07 -11.40
C ALA A 19 0.45 -1.37 -11.80
N LEU A 20 1.21 -2.09 -10.96
CA LEU A 20 1.51 -3.51 -11.17
C LEU A 20 0.21 -4.33 -11.25
N LEU A 21 -0.67 -4.20 -10.27
CA LEU A 21 -1.96 -4.93 -10.23
C LEU A 21 -2.82 -4.62 -11.46
N ARG A 22 -2.95 -3.33 -11.82
CA ARG A 22 -3.70 -2.89 -13.01
C ARG A 22 -3.09 -3.45 -14.30
N SER A 23 -1.77 -3.45 -14.43
CA SER A 23 -1.08 -3.97 -15.63
C SER A 23 -1.36 -5.46 -15.86
N ARG A 24 -1.70 -6.20 -14.80
CA ARG A 24 -2.04 -7.63 -14.86
C ARG A 24 -3.55 -7.90 -14.89
N GLY A 25 -4.37 -6.85 -14.95
CA GLY A 25 -5.83 -6.92 -15.09
C GLY A 25 -6.60 -6.90 -13.76
N ASP A 26 -5.91 -6.77 -12.63
CA ASP A 26 -6.50 -6.87 -11.29
C ASP A 26 -7.13 -5.54 -10.84
N ARG A 27 -8.26 -5.17 -11.47
CA ARG A 27 -8.92 -3.87 -11.26
C ARG A 27 -9.47 -3.68 -9.85
N ARG A 28 -9.88 -4.77 -9.20
CA ARG A 28 -10.43 -4.73 -7.83
C ARG A 28 -9.35 -4.29 -6.84
N TRP A 29 -8.20 -4.96 -6.88
CA TRP A 29 -7.11 -4.66 -5.97
C TRP A 29 -6.35 -3.41 -6.36
N SER A 30 -6.17 -3.12 -7.65
CA SER A 30 -5.57 -1.85 -8.08
C SER A 30 -6.38 -0.67 -7.54
N GLY A 31 -7.71 -0.68 -7.69
CA GLY A 31 -8.55 0.43 -7.23
C GLY A 31 -8.53 0.63 -5.72
N ARG A 32 -8.47 -0.45 -4.92
CA ARG A 32 -8.34 -0.37 -3.46
C ARG A 32 -7.00 0.24 -3.06
N VAL A 33 -5.91 -0.17 -3.70
CA VAL A 33 -4.56 0.35 -3.42
C VAL A 33 -4.42 1.81 -3.87
N GLU A 34 -5.00 2.19 -5.02
CA GLU A 34 -5.03 3.59 -5.49
C GLU A 34 -5.78 4.50 -4.52
N LEU A 35 -6.90 4.03 -3.97
CA LEU A 35 -7.63 4.77 -2.94
C LEU A 35 -6.75 5.01 -1.71
N CYS A 36 -6.00 3.99 -1.25
CA CYS A 36 -5.04 4.15 -0.17
C CYS A 36 -3.95 5.16 -0.51
N ALA A 37 -3.38 5.11 -1.72
CA ALA A 37 -2.38 6.08 -2.17
C ALA A 37 -2.90 7.53 -2.09
N HIS A 38 -4.14 7.74 -2.56
CA HIS A 38 -4.78 9.04 -2.52
C HIS A 38 -5.05 9.52 -1.08
N LEU A 39 -5.53 8.64 -0.21
CA LEU A 39 -5.77 8.94 1.20
C LEU A 39 -4.47 9.25 1.98
N VAL A 40 -3.38 8.55 1.67
CA VAL A 40 -2.05 8.83 2.24
C VAL A 40 -1.55 10.19 1.76
N ALA A 41 -1.76 10.53 0.48
CA ALA A 41 -1.35 11.81 -0.08
C ALA A 41 -2.18 13.00 0.43
N ASP A 42 -3.47 12.79 0.75
CA ASP A 42 -4.41 13.84 1.14
C ASP A 42 -4.52 14.04 2.65
N SER A 43 -4.64 12.95 3.42
CA SER A 43 -4.96 12.97 4.86
C SER A 43 -3.88 12.31 5.74
N ASN A 44 -2.68 12.06 5.19
CA ASN A 44 -1.47 11.48 5.76
C ASN A 44 -1.63 10.13 6.51
N PHE A 45 -2.44 10.04 7.56
CA PHE A 45 -2.48 8.89 8.48
C PHE A 45 -3.69 7.97 8.31
N THR A 46 -4.86 8.50 7.96
CA THR A 46 -6.06 7.68 7.70
C THR A 46 -5.81 6.67 6.57
N GLY A 47 -5.05 7.07 5.55
CA GLY A 47 -4.67 6.19 4.44
C GLY A 47 -3.73 5.06 4.84
N VAL A 48 -2.90 5.25 5.87
CA VAL A 48 -1.95 4.24 6.38
C VAL A 48 -2.72 3.13 7.11
N ASP A 49 -3.63 3.48 8.01
CA ASP A 49 -4.50 2.50 8.69
C ASP A 49 -5.36 1.74 7.67
N HIS A 50 -5.97 2.45 6.71
CA HIS A 50 -6.74 1.82 5.64
C HIS A 50 -5.91 0.82 4.82
N PHE A 51 -4.65 1.13 4.53
CA PHE A 51 -3.76 0.22 3.82
C PHE A 51 -3.41 -1.02 4.66
N LEU A 52 -3.09 -0.85 5.94
CA LEU A 52 -2.78 -1.97 6.83
C LEU A 52 -3.96 -2.93 6.97
N ARG A 53 -5.18 -2.41 7.03
CA ARG A 53 -6.42 -3.21 7.03
C ARG A 53 -6.63 -4.05 5.77
N LEU A 54 -5.97 -3.73 4.65
CA LEU A 54 -6.04 -4.59 3.46
C LEU A 54 -5.34 -5.94 3.67
N PHE A 55 -4.49 -6.07 4.68
CA PHE A 55 -3.84 -7.33 5.05
C PHE A 55 -4.59 -8.10 6.13
N GLU A 56 -5.71 -7.57 6.62
CA GLU A 56 -6.52 -8.18 7.68
C GLU A 56 -7.77 -8.84 7.08
N GLY A 57 -8.13 -10.01 7.62
CA GLY A 57 -9.34 -10.75 7.22
C GLY A 57 -9.14 -11.77 6.10
N ASP A 58 -10.25 -12.37 5.66
CA ASP A 58 -10.33 -13.50 4.71
C ASP A 58 -10.15 -13.09 3.22
N ASP A 59 -10.18 -11.79 2.93
CA ASP A 59 -9.95 -11.22 1.60
C ASP A 59 -8.75 -10.26 1.67
N SER A 60 -7.59 -10.84 1.93
CA SER A 60 -6.36 -10.09 2.19
C SER A 60 -5.59 -9.82 0.89
N LEU A 61 -4.90 -8.67 0.86
CA LEU A 61 -3.99 -8.34 -0.22
C LEU A 61 -2.85 -9.36 -0.31
N ASP A 62 -2.48 -10.02 0.79
CA ASP A 62 -1.40 -11.03 0.83
C ASP A 62 -1.73 -12.27 -0.01
N GLU A 63 -3.00 -12.65 -0.03
CA GLU A 63 -3.50 -13.82 -0.76
C GLU A 63 -3.63 -13.60 -2.26
N VAL A 64 -3.54 -12.36 -2.74
CA VAL A 64 -3.60 -12.07 -4.17
C VAL A 64 -2.40 -12.70 -4.86
N ARG A 65 -2.65 -13.48 -5.91
CA ARG A 65 -1.63 -14.10 -6.75
C ARG A 65 -1.87 -13.69 -8.19
N LEU A 66 -0.79 -13.34 -8.86
CA LEU A 66 -0.79 -13.02 -10.28
C LEU A 66 -0.52 -14.28 -11.10
N ASN A 67 -0.86 -14.27 -12.39
CA ASN A 67 -0.63 -15.43 -13.28
C ASN A 67 0.84 -15.61 -13.71
N ASP A 68 1.73 -14.69 -13.34
CA ASP A 68 3.13 -14.66 -13.75
C ASP A 68 4.06 -14.73 -12.54
N ALA A 69 5.05 -15.64 -12.57
CA ALA A 69 5.96 -15.86 -11.44
C ALA A 69 6.83 -14.63 -11.15
N ALA A 70 7.31 -13.95 -12.20
CA ALA A 70 8.08 -12.72 -12.05
C ALA A 70 7.22 -11.59 -11.46
N ALA A 71 5.97 -11.46 -11.90
CA ALA A 71 5.02 -10.51 -11.32
C ALA A 71 4.70 -10.81 -9.85
N ASN A 72 4.56 -12.09 -9.47
CA ASN A 72 4.36 -12.46 -8.07
C ASN A 72 5.56 -12.11 -7.20
N ALA A 73 6.78 -12.35 -7.68
CA ALA A 73 7.99 -11.96 -6.95
C ALA A 73 8.05 -10.44 -6.73
N ARG A 74 7.71 -9.66 -7.77
CA ARG A 74 7.64 -8.20 -7.67
C ARG A 74 6.53 -7.73 -6.73
N LEU A 75 5.39 -8.39 -6.77
CA LEU A 75 4.25 -8.11 -5.90
C LEU A 75 4.60 -8.38 -4.43
N ASP A 76 5.28 -9.49 -4.13
CA ASP A 76 5.76 -9.81 -2.79
C ASP A 76 6.74 -8.75 -2.27
N GLU A 77 7.71 -8.36 -3.10
CA GLU A 77 8.68 -7.29 -2.78
C GLU A 77 7.95 -5.98 -2.45
N LEU A 78 7.05 -5.54 -3.33
CA LEU A 78 6.31 -4.29 -3.15
C LEU A 78 5.43 -4.33 -1.90
N ARG A 79 4.72 -5.43 -1.64
CA ARG A 79 3.92 -5.59 -0.41
C ARG A 79 4.79 -5.46 0.82
N LYS A 80 5.93 -6.17 0.85
CA LYS A 80 6.82 -6.18 2.01
C LYS A 80 7.40 -4.79 2.29
N VAL A 81 7.87 -4.10 1.25
CA VAL A 81 8.43 -2.74 1.37
C VAL A 81 7.34 -1.76 1.82
N THR A 82 6.19 -1.77 1.16
CA THR A 82 5.07 -0.86 1.45
C THR A 82 4.52 -1.08 2.85
N ARG A 83 4.33 -2.35 3.24
CA ARG A 83 3.89 -2.72 4.60
C ARG A 83 4.88 -2.27 5.66
N THR A 84 6.18 -2.51 5.46
CA THR A 84 7.20 -2.09 6.43
C THR A 84 7.20 -0.57 6.63
N LEU A 85 7.03 0.21 5.55
CA LEU A 85 6.92 1.67 5.64
C LEU A 85 5.63 2.11 6.35
N ALA A 86 4.50 1.51 6.01
CA ALA A 86 3.21 1.78 6.67
C ALA A 86 3.23 1.45 8.17
N GLU A 87 3.80 0.30 8.56
CA GLU A 87 3.94 -0.09 9.96
C GLU A 87 4.87 0.85 10.75
N ARG A 88 5.94 1.35 10.12
CA ARG A 88 6.83 2.34 10.74
C ARG A 88 6.11 3.67 10.97
N LEU A 89 5.46 4.19 9.93
CA LEU A 89 4.65 5.40 10.01
C LEU A 89 3.58 5.30 11.11
N ALA A 90 2.82 4.20 11.14
CA ALA A 90 1.80 3.96 12.15
C ALA A 90 2.34 3.96 13.58
N ARG A 91 3.55 3.41 13.81
CA ARG A 91 4.21 3.46 15.12
C ARG A 91 4.70 4.87 15.48
N GLU A 92 5.24 5.60 14.50
CA GLU A 92 5.74 6.97 14.71
C GLU A 92 4.61 7.91 15.19
N GLU A 93 3.37 7.74 14.69
CA GLU A 93 2.25 8.55 15.19
C GLU A 93 1.50 7.98 16.38
N GLY A 94 1.42 6.66 16.54
CA GLY A 94 0.94 6.08 17.79
C GLY A 94 1.85 6.39 19.00
N ALA A 95 3.12 6.74 18.77
CA ALA A 95 4.05 7.16 19.82
C ALA A 95 4.07 8.69 20.04
N ALA A 96 3.41 9.47 19.18
CA ALA A 96 3.32 10.91 19.27
C ALA A 96 2.09 11.43 20.04
N ASP A 97 1.19 10.52 20.46
CA ASP A 97 -0.01 10.78 21.29
C ASP A 97 0.25 10.52 22.78
#